data_AF-A0A932QU69-F1
#
_entry.id   AF-A0A932QU69-F1
#
_cell.length_a   1.000
_cell.length_b   1.000
_cell.length_c   1.000
_cell.angle_alpha   90.00
_cell.angle_beta   90.00
_cell.angle_gamma   90.00
#
_symmetry.space_group_name_H-M   'P 1'
#
loop_
_entity.id
_entity.type
_entity.pdbx_description
1 polymer ?
#
loop_
_entity_poly.entity_id
_entity_poly.type
_entity_poly.pdbx_seq_one_letter_code
_entity_poly.pdbx_strand_id
1 'polypeptide(L)'
;MNSKLPFQNFQVDHMTLLVKPKMYNIVYLIFRIIFGVSREDIIYEKRKEWAKGKGEVSMTFAVRIGKGLTGNASVQNTIIALVQPSEPNTQPSHVREMLDSHSASAHWQHIALRTPDLLSFHQFALEHGVNFITPILKDDDEDLIQVFSGEWYLPGDKPSGMFFEFVQRDPSEALLKKLEEHNRESWFRDKTFLGLYGEKEKEYQSGIVIPFLDHKLSEKLLAKYGSKHVWEISEDDLKAAKKIMIEHAKSKQMSAKAV
;
A
#
# COMPACT_ATOMS: atom_id res chain seq x y z
N MET A 1 -27.52 -4.11 -13.22
CA MET A 1 -26.14 -4.59 -13.06
C MET A 1 -25.21 -3.49 -13.52
N ASN A 2 -24.58 -2.76 -12.59
CA ASN A 2 -23.51 -1.85 -12.99
C ASN A 2 -22.31 -2.72 -13.38
N SER A 3 -21.88 -2.60 -14.64
CA SER A 3 -20.65 -3.26 -15.09
C SER A 3 -19.48 -2.80 -14.23
N LYS A 4 -18.62 -3.74 -13.87
CA LYS A 4 -17.32 -3.47 -13.25
C LYS A 4 -16.60 -2.42 -14.10
N LEU A 5 -16.15 -1.33 -13.49
CA LEU A 5 -15.43 -0.29 -14.22
C LEU A 5 -14.06 -0.85 -14.67
N PRO A 6 -13.55 -0.49 -15.86
CA PRO A 6 -12.30 -1.07 -16.37
C PRO A 6 -11.12 -0.94 -15.39
N PHE A 7 -11.01 0.20 -14.71
CA PHE A 7 -9.95 0.46 -13.71
C PHE A 7 -10.09 -0.33 -12.41
N GLN A 8 -11.24 -0.99 -12.17
CA GLN A 8 -11.44 -1.88 -11.02
C GLN A 8 -10.96 -3.31 -11.31
N ASN A 9 -10.42 -3.57 -12.50
CA ASN A 9 -9.89 -4.87 -12.87
C ASN A 9 -8.44 -5.07 -12.40
N PHE A 10 -8.28 -5.09 -11.07
CA PHE A 10 -6.99 -5.22 -10.43
C PHE A 10 -6.32 -6.58 -10.67
N GLN A 11 -4.99 -6.56 -10.71
CA GLN A 11 -4.12 -7.73 -10.65
C GLN A 11 -3.10 -7.52 -9.53
N VAL A 12 -2.70 -8.57 -8.82
CA VAL A 12 -1.63 -8.44 -7.83
C VAL A 12 -0.32 -8.15 -8.56
N ASP A 13 0.37 -7.09 -8.15
CA ASP A 13 1.72 -6.75 -8.63
C ASP A 13 2.78 -7.39 -7.73
N HIS A 14 2.71 -7.10 -6.44
CA HIS A 14 3.56 -7.72 -5.42
C HIS A 14 2.87 -7.66 -4.04
N MET A 15 3.45 -8.36 -3.06
CA MET A 15 3.00 -8.35 -1.67
C MET A 15 4.19 -8.12 -0.75
N THR A 16 3.99 -7.38 0.34
CA THR A 16 5.07 -7.05 1.28
C THR A 16 4.83 -7.70 2.63
N LEU A 17 5.78 -8.54 3.07
CA LEU A 17 5.77 -9.24 4.34
C LEU A 17 6.85 -8.67 5.26
N LEU A 18 6.44 -8.19 6.43
CA LEU A 18 7.33 -7.79 7.51
C LEU A 18 7.70 -9.02 8.33
N VAL A 19 8.95 -9.12 8.77
CA VAL A 19 9.42 -10.19 9.65
C VAL A 19 10.35 -9.65 10.72
N LYS A 20 10.36 -10.29 11.90
CA LYS A 20 11.34 -9.97 12.95
C LYS A 20 12.77 -10.25 12.45
N PRO A 21 13.79 -9.50 12.90
CA PRO A 21 15.16 -9.68 12.40
C PRO A 21 15.70 -11.10 12.51
N LYS A 22 15.38 -11.79 13.63
CA LYS A 22 15.76 -13.19 13.84
C LYS A 22 15.14 -14.15 12.81
N MET A 23 14.00 -13.79 12.24
CA MET A 23 13.28 -14.59 11.26
C MET A 23 13.73 -14.28 9.83
N TYR A 24 14.37 -13.13 9.56
CA TYR A 24 14.75 -12.72 8.20
C TYR A 24 15.68 -13.72 7.50
N ASN A 25 16.73 -14.18 8.18
CA ASN A 25 17.63 -15.21 7.64
C ASN A 25 16.92 -16.56 7.48
N ILE A 26 16.02 -16.92 8.40
CA ILE A 26 15.22 -18.16 8.33
C ILE A 26 14.29 -18.12 7.11
N VAL A 27 13.63 -16.98 6.90
CA VAL A 27 12.73 -16.75 5.76
C VAL A 27 13.50 -16.79 4.45
N TYR A 28 14.69 -16.18 4.40
CA TYR A 28 15.56 -16.32 3.24
C TYR A 28 15.83 -17.80 2.92
N LEU A 29 16.23 -18.61 3.91
CA LEU A 29 16.44 -20.05 3.71
C LEU A 29 15.16 -20.78 3.27
N ILE A 30 14.01 -20.49 3.88
CA ILE A 30 12.72 -21.07 3.50
C ILE A 30 12.39 -20.75 2.04
N PHE A 31 12.57 -19.50 1.60
CA PHE A 31 12.30 -19.11 0.22
C PHE A 31 13.24 -19.82 -0.76
N ARG A 32 14.52 -19.93 -0.42
CA ARG A 32 15.51 -20.63 -1.26
C ARG A 32 15.26 -22.14 -1.35
N ILE A 33 14.82 -22.78 -0.26
CA ILE A 33 14.72 -24.25 -0.16
C ILE A 33 13.31 -24.76 -0.45
N ILE A 34 12.29 -24.19 0.20
CA ILE A 34 10.90 -24.66 0.11
C ILE A 34 10.21 -24.08 -1.11
N PHE A 35 10.38 -22.78 -1.36
CA PHE A 35 9.78 -22.10 -2.51
C PHE A 35 10.64 -22.17 -3.77
N GLY A 36 11.81 -22.82 -3.71
CA GLY A 36 12.69 -23.03 -4.86
C GLY A 36 13.23 -21.75 -5.48
N VAL A 37 13.22 -20.62 -4.76
CA VAL A 37 13.72 -19.34 -5.25
C VAL A 37 15.21 -19.46 -5.53
N SER A 38 15.61 -19.27 -6.80
CA SER A 38 17.02 -19.23 -7.17
C SER A 38 17.61 -17.83 -6.96
N ARG A 39 18.91 -17.65 -7.21
CA ARG A 39 19.50 -16.29 -7.11
C ARG A 39 18.92 -15.36 -8.19
N GLU A 40 18.58 -15.92 -9.34
CA GLU A 40 18.00 -15.23 -10.50
C GLU A 40 16.54 -14.82 -10.27
N ASP A 41 15.90 -15.36 -9.23
CA ASP A 41 14.56 -14.96 -8.80
C ASP A 41 14.57 -13.85 -7.74
N ILE A 42 15.74 -13.45 -7.23
CA ILE A 42 15.89 -12.27 -6.39
C ILE A 42 15.90 -11.05 -7.29
N ILE A 43 14.86 -10.23 -7.18
CA ILE A 43 14.62 -9.06 -8.04
C ILE A 43 15.50 -7.89 -7.59
N TYR A 44 15.49 -7.60 -6.29
CA TYR A 44 16.38 -6.63 -5.68
C TYR A 44 16.66 -6.97 -4.22
N GLU A 45 17.74 -6.41 -3.70
CA GLU A 45 18.06 -6.38 -2.28
C GLU A 45 18.48 -4.95 -1.91
N LYS A 46 17.78 -4.33 -0.96
CA LYS A 46 18.16 -3.01 -0.44
C LYS A 46 18.87 -3.18 0.89
N ARG A 47 20.02 -2.55 1.01
CA ARG A 47 20.87 -2.55 2.20
C ARG A 47 21.15 -1.12 2.65
N LYS A 48 21.42 -0.95 3.93
CA LYS A 48 21.72 0.37 4.51
C LYS A 48 22.79 0.28 5.57
N GLU A 49 23.76 1.17 5.49
CA GLU A 49 24.70 1.43 6.57
C GLU A 49 24.16 2.58 7.43
N TRP A 50 23.85 2.30 8.70
CA TRP A 50 23.28 3.30 9.62
C TRP A 50 24.31 4.23 10.27
N ALA A 51 25.57 3.78 10.33
CA ALA A 51 26.68 4.58 10.79
C ALA A 51 27.92 4.20 9.98
N LYS A 52 28.61 5.21 9.44
CA LYS A 52 29.77 5.01 8.56
C LYS A 52 30.81 4.10 9.22
N GLY A 53 31.21 3.05 8.50
CA GLY A 53 32.19 2.06 8.94
C GLY A 53 31.64 0.96 9.85
N LYS A 54 30.32 0.86 10.05
CA LYS A 54 29.70 -0.24 10.83
C LYS A 54 29.14 -1.37 9.96
N GLY A 55 29.20 -1.23 8.65
CA GLY A 55 28.73 -2.23 7.70
C GLY A 55 27.23 -2.11 7.41
N GLU A 56 26.84 -2.72 6.29
CA GLU A 56 25.46 -2.69 5.81
C GLU A 56 24.58 -3.72 6.50
N VAL A 57 23.32 -3.35 6.73
CA VAL A 57 22.24 -4.24 7.15
C VAL A 57 21.23 -4.36 6.02
N SER A 58 20.84 -5.59 5.68
CA SER A 58 19.78 -5.84 4.68
C SER A 58 18.45 -5.33 5.22
N MET A 59 17.79 -4.44 4.49
CA MET A 59 16.48 -3.88 4.86
C MET A 59 15.35 -4.70 4.25
N THR A 60 15.50 -5.01 2.97
CA THR A 60 14.48 -5.73 2.21
C THR A 60 15.13 -6.52 1.08
N PHE A 61 14.51 -7.63 0.72
CA PHE A 61 14.74 -8.29 -0.55
C PHE A 61 13.40 -8.66 -1.19
N ALA A 62 13.29 -8.51 -2.50
CA ALA A 62 12.13 -8.95 -3.26
C ALA A 62 12.45 -10.19 -4.08
N VAL A 63 11.52 -11.15 -4.08
CA VAL A 63 11.67 -12.42 -4.77
C VAL A 63 10.46 -12.73 -5.61
N ARG A 64 10.71 -13.33 -6.76
CA ARG A 64 9.70 -13.98 -7.59
C ARG A 64 9.53 -15.43 -7.13
N ILE A 65 8.34 -15.80 -6.69
CA ILE A 65 8.01 -17.18 -6.30
C ILE A 65 7.16 -17.93 -7.33
N GLY A 66 6.62 -17.21 -8.32
CA GLY A 66 5.79 -17.78 -9.37
C GLY A 66 5.96 -17.02 -10.67
N LYS A 67 5.92 -17.76 -11.79
CA LYS A 67 5.88 -17.24 -13.17
C LYS A 67 4.58 -17.70 -13.80
N GLY A 68 3.84 -16.78 -14.41
CA GLY A 68 2.64 -17.11 -15.17
C GLY A 68 2.98 -18.05 -16.32
N LEU A 69 2.14 -19.07 -16.52
CA LEU A 69 2.33 -20.08 -17.58
C LEU A 69 1.98 -19.54 -18.98
N THR A 70 1.20 -18.46 -19.08
CA THR A 70 0.65 -17.94 -20.34
C THR A 70 0.44 -16.42 -20.30
N GLY A 71 1.22 -15.66 -21.08
CA GLY A 71 1.04 -14.21 -21.24
C GLY A 71 2.36 -13.44 -21.14
N ASN A 72 2.27 -12.13 -20.89
CA ASN A 72 3.46 -11.30 -20.70
C ASN A 72 4.14 -11.64 -19.36
N ALA A 73 5.32 -12.27 -19.44
CA ALA A 73 6.07 -12.76 -18.30
C ALA A 73 6.55 -11.66 -17.34
N SER A 74 6.57 -10.38 -17.75
CA SER A 74 6.96 -9.28 -16.85
C SER A 74 5.90 -8.96 -15.80
N VAL A 75 4.62 -9.17 -16.11
CA VAL A 75 3.46 -8.74 -15.29
C VAL A 75 2.71 -9.90 -14.62
N GLN A 76 2.96 -11.14 -15.02
CA GLN A 76 2.34 -12.33 -14.43
C GLN A 76 3.25 -13.04 -13.44
N ASN A 77 4.01 -12.29 -12.65
CA ASN A 77 4.85 -12.86 -11.60
C ASN A 77 4.14 -12.79 -10.27
N THR A 78 4.35 -13.80 -9.42
CA THR A 78 4.03 -13.69 -8.00
C THR A 78 5.27 -13.19 -7.29
N ILE A 79 5.23 -11.96 -6.80
CA ILE A 79 6.36 -11.29 -6.16
C ILE A 79 6.05 -11.07 -4.68
N ILE A 80 7.02 -11.38 -3.82
CA ILE A 80 6.96 -11.07 -2.39
C ILE A 80 8.21 -10.25 -2.02
N ALA A 81 7.99 -9.08 -1.44
CA ALA A 81 9.02 -8.29 -0.77
C ALA A 81 9.06 -8.65 0.71
N LEU A 82 10.24 -9.00 1.22
CA LEU A 82 10.47 -9.35 2.61
C LEU A 82 11.19 -8.18 3.26
N VAL A 83 10.62 -7.62 4.31
CA VAL A 83 11.15 -6.45 5.01
C VAL A 83 11.43 -6.80 6.46
N GLN A 84 12.56 -6.35 6.99
CA GLN A 84 12.85 -6.41 8.42
C GLN A 84 13.15 -5.01 8.97
N PRO A 85 12.93 -4.77 10.28
CA PRO A 85 13.43 -3.55 10.90
C PRO A 85 14.96 -3.62 10.89
N SER A 86 15.57 -2.63 10.24
CA SER A 86 17.02 -2.61 10.03
C SER A 86 17.71 -1.53 10.88
N GLU A 87 16.92 -0.59 11.43
CA GLU A 87 17.36 0.46 12.35
C GLU A 87 18.04 -0.13 13.59
N PRO A 88 19.03 0.58 14.17
CA PRO A 88 19.52 0.26 15.51
C PRO A 88 18.37 0.10 16.52
N ASN A 89 18.55 -0.78 17.51
CA ASN A 89 17.52 -1.02 18.55
C ASN A 89 17.16 0.24 19.35
N THR A 90 18.05 1.23 19.38
CA THR A 90 17.87 2.52 20.05
C THR A 90 17.10 3.54 19.22
N GLN A 91 16.77 3.25 17.95
CA GLN A 91 16.03 4.14 17.07
C GLN A 91 14.61 3.62 16.83
N PRO A 92 13.63 4.54 16.64
CA PRO A 92 12.29 4.20 16.16
C PRO A 92 12.35 3.47 14.82
N SER A 93 11.36 2.61 14.58
CA SER A 93 11.20 1.87 13.34
C SER A 93 9.73 1.46 13.24
N HIS A 94 8.98 2.03 12.29
CA HIS A 94 7.58 1.68 12.09
C HIS A 94 7.39 0.18 11.81
N VAL A 95 8.35 -0.48 11.14
CA VAL A 95 8.31 -1.94 10.91
C VAL A 95 8.39 -2.69 12.24
N ARG A 96 9.29 -2.29 13.14
CA ARG A 96 9.40 -2.90 14.48
C ARG A 96 8.12 -2.64 15.28
N GLU A 97 7.63 -1.41 15.23
CA GLU A 97 6.39 -1.03 15.89
C GLU A 97 5.21 -1.86 15.39
N MET A 98 4.97 -1.98 14.09
CA MET A 98 3.93 -2.84 13.52
C MET A 98 4.03 -4.29 14.02
N LEU A 99 5.23 -4.89 14.01
CA LEU A 99 5.43 -6.28 14.45
C LEU A 99 5.18 -6.48 15.95
N ASP A 100 5.75 -5.61 16.79
CA ASP A 100 5.62 -5.72 18.25
C ASP A 100 4.21 -5.37 18.71
N SER A 101 3.59 -4.39 18.06
CA SER A 101 2.24 -3.95 18.37
C SER A 101 1.20 -5.04 18.09
N HIS A 102 1.45 -5.93 17.13
CA HIS A 102 0.61 -7.10 16.84
C HIS A 102 1.07 -8.38 17.54
N SER A 103 2.11 -8.32 18.40
CA SER A 103 2.73 -9.50 19.02
C SER A 103 3.08 -10.61 18.01
N ALA A 104 3.47 -10.21 16.79
CA ALA A 104 3.61 -11.10 15.65
C ALA A 104 5.08 -11.26 15.23
N SER A 105 5.48 -12.46 14.82
CA SER A 105 6.83 -12.67 14.25
C SER A 105 6.92 -12.29 12.77
N ALA A 106 5.79 -12.24 12.09
CA ALA A 106 5.64 -11.82 10.71
C ALA A 106 4.26 -11.17 10.50
N HIS A 107 4.16 -10.24 9.55
CA HIS A 107 2.94 -9.48 9.27
C HIS A 107 2.87 -9.04 7.82
N TRP A 108 1.75 -9.28 7.13
CA TRP A 108 1.52 -8.77 5.77
C TRP A 108 1.19 -7.29 5.82
N GLN A 109 2.10 -6.43 5.35
CA GLN A 109 1.93 -4.98 5.40
C GLN A 109 1.05 -4.48 4.27
N HIS A 110 1.35 -4.83 3.03
CA HIS A 110 0.54 -4.37 1.92
C HIS A 110 0.51 -5.35 0.76
N ILE A 111 -0.55 -5.21 -0.02
CA ILE A 111 -0.72 -5.86 -1.31
C ILE A 111 -0.73 -4.73 -2.34
N ALA A 112 0.16 -4.80 -3.31
CA ALA A 112 0.17 -3.90 -4.44
C ALA A 112 -0.76 -4.41 -5.54
N LEU A 113 -1.72 -3.58 -5.93
CA LEU A 113 -2.75 -3.89 -6.91
C LEU A 113 -2.55 -3.05 -8.17
N ARG A 114 -2.15 -3.71 -9.26
CA ARG A 114 -2.01 -3.10 -10.56
C ARG A 114 -3.36 -2.87 -11.21
N THR A 115 -3.56 -1.69 -11.77
CA THR A 115 -4.75 -1.28 -12.53
C THR A 115 -4.34 -0.71 -13.90
N PRO A 116 -5.17 -0.88 -14.95
CA PRO A 116 -4.90 -0.26 -16.25
C PRO A 116 -5.06 1.27 -16.27
N ASP A 117 -5.70 1.86 -15.26
CA ASP A 117 -5.93 3.31 -15.18
C ASP A 117 -5.97 3.77 -13.71
N LEU A 118 -4.79 4.06 -13.16
CA LEU A 118 -4.61 4.47 -11.77
C LEU A 118 -5.24 5.83 -11.49
N LEU A 119 -5.18 6.77 -12.43
CA LEU A 119 -5.71 8.11 -12.24
C LEU A 119 -7.24 8.08 -12.08
N SER A 120 -7.94 7.35 -12.95
CA SER A 120 -9.40 7.19 -12.82
C SER A 120 -9.78 6.46 -11.54
N PHE A 121 -9.03 5.42 -11.16
CA PHE A 121 -9.28 4.73 -9.89
C PHE A 121 -9.04 5.62 -8.68
N HIS A 122 -7.93 6.36 -8.64
CA HIS A 122 -7.59 7.25 -7.54
C HIS A 122 -8.65 8.32 -7.35
N GLN A 123 -9.09 8.95 -8.45
CA GLN A 123 -10.19 9.92 -8.42
C GLN A 123 -11.50 9.27 -7.92
N PHE A 124 -11.85 8.10 -8.44
CA PHE A 124 -13.01 7.34 -7.96
C PHE A 124 -12.90 7.06 -6.46
N ALA A 125 -11.77 6.59 -5.96
CA ALA A 125 -11.57 6.29 -4.54
C ALA A 125 -11.72 7.53 -3.65
N LEU A 126 -11.13 8.67 -4.06
CA LEU A 126 -11.28 9.95 -3.37
C LEU A 126 -12.75 10.41 -3.31
N GLU A 127 -13.49 10.27 -4.41
CA GLU A 127 -14.93 10.59 -4.48
C GLU A 127 -15.78 9.70 -3.56
N HIS A 128 -15.25 8.56 -3.14
CA HIS A 128 -15.88 7.63 -2.20
C HIS A 128 -15.27 7.70 -0.79
N GLY A 129 -14.44 8.71 -0.52
CA GLY A 129 -13.94 8.99 0.84
C GLY A 129 -12.76 8.12 1.28
N VAL A 130 -12.09 7.44 0.34
CA VAL A 130 -10.82 6.75 0.62
C VAL A 130 -9.73 7.78 0.86
N ASN A 131 -8.90 7.55 1.89
CA ASN A 131 -7.71 8.36 2.15
C ASN A 131 -6.47 7.69 1.56
N PHE A 132 -5.54 8.52 1.11
CA PHE A 132 -4.21 8.12 0.67
C PHE A 132 -3.15 8.83 1.52
N ILE A 133 -2.05 8.13 1.78
CA ILE A 133 -0.92 8.61 2.58
C ILE A 133 0.01 9.45 1.71
N THR A 134 0.09 9.10 0.43
CA THR A 134 0.90 9.79 -0.56
C THR A 134 0.03 10.35 -1.68
N PRO A 135 0.48 11.39 -2.40
CA PRO A 135 -0.01 11.65 -3.74
C PRO A 135 0.38 10.49 -4.68
N ILE A 136 -0.11 10.51 -5.92
CA ILE A 136 0.41 9.62 -6.97
C ILE A 136 1.87 9.99 -7.23
N LEU A 137 2.77 9.03 -7.01
CA LEU A 137 4.20 9.12 -7.21
C LEU A 137 4.57 8.43 -8.52
N LYS A 138 5.59 8.94 -9.21
CA LYS A 138 6.27 8.25 -10.28
C LYS A 138 7.50 7.54 -9.70
N ASP A 139 7.76 6.31 -10.14
CA ASP A 139 9.04 5.66 -9.91
C ASP A 139 10.02 6.03 -11.03
N ASP A 140 11.24 6.42 -10.64
CA ASP A 140 12.28 6.79 -11.59
C ASP A 140 13.14 5.58 -11.99
N ASP A 141 13.17 4.54 -11.14
CA ASP A 141 13.90 3.29 -11.39
C ASP A 141 13.04 2.26 -12.16
N GLU A 142 11.71 2.33 -12.02
CA GLU A 142 10.74 1.51 -12.76
C GLU A 142 9.76 2.40 -13.53
N ASP A 143 9.37 2.03 -14.76
CA ASP A 143 8.35 2.78 -15.52
C ASP A 143 6.93 2.51 -14.96
N LEU A 144 6.66 3.08 -13.78
CA LEU A 144 5.38 2.94 -13.09
C LEU A 144 5.00 4.19 -12.31
N ILE A 145 3.70 4.30 -12.06
CA ILE A 145 3.12 5.24 -11.09
C ILE A 145 2.44 4.46 -9.98
N GLN A 146 2.46 5.01 -8.76
CA GLN A 146 1.97 4.33 -7.57
C GLN A 146 1.35 5.30 -6.56
N VAL A 147 0.46 4.78 -5.71
CA VAL A 147 -0.12 5.53 -4.59
C VAL A 147 -0.46 4.58 -3.44
N PHE A 148 -0.29 5.05 -2.20
CA PHE A 148 -0.51 4.24 -1.00
C PHE A 148 -1.75 4.69 -0.24
N SER A 149 -2.66 3.74 0.03
CA SER A 149 -3.87 4.01 0.80
C SER A 149 -3.58 4.20 2.29
N GLY A 150 -4.52 4.79 3.01
CA GLY A 150 -4.56 4.71 4.47
C GLY A 150 -4.69 3.25 4.96
N GLU A 151 -4.47 3.05 6.25
CA GLU A 151 -4.49 1.73 6.90
C GLU A 151 -5.91 1.24 7.21
N TRP A 152 -6.10 -0.08 7.17
CA TRP A 152 -7.37 -0.73 7.42
C TRP A 152 -7.55 -1.02 8.90
N TYR A 153 -8.29 -0.18 9.61
CA TYR A 153 -8.69 -0.42 11.00
C TYR A 153 -10.00 0.29 11.32
N LEU A 154 -10.68 -0.16 12.37
CA LEU A 154 -11.94 0.44 12.80
C LEU A 154 -11.70 1.60 13.79
N PRO A 155 -12.66 2.53 13.91
CA PRO A 155 -12.61 3.57 14.92
C PRO A 155 -12.46 2.99 16.33
N GLY A 156 -11.45 3.44 17.07
CA GLY A 156 -11.14 2.98 18.43
C GLY A 156 -10.27 1.72 18.50
N ASP A 157 -10.09 1.02 17.37
CA ASP A 157 -9.15 -0.09 17.28
C ASP A 157 -7.73 0.42 17.05
N LYS A 158 -6.78 -0.47 17.31
CA LYS A 158 -5.37 -0.25 17.01
C LYS A 158 -5.14 -0.26 15.49
N PRO A 159 -4.26 0.61 14.95
CA PRO A 159 -3.83 0.52 13.56
C PRO A 159 -3.32 -0.88 13.20
N SER A 160 -3.77 -1.41 12.08
CA SER A 160 -3.48 -2.78 11.68
C SER A 160 -2.11 -2.97 11.07
N GLY A 161 -1.43 -1.90 10.64
CA GLY A 161 -0.24 -2.00 9.80
C GLY A 161 -0.52 -2.43 8.36
N MET A 162 -1.79 -2.69 8.01
CA MET A 162 -2.19 -3.17 6.68
C MET A 162 -2.76 -2.06 5.81
N PHE A 163 -2.24 -1.91 4.59
CA PHE A 163 -2.74 -0.97 3.58
C PHE A 163 -2.61 -1.54 2.15
N PHE A 164 -3.15 -0.82 1.17
CA PHE A 164 -2.96 -1.15 -0.25
C PHE A 164 -2.00 -0.17 -0.90
N GLU A 165 -1.18 -0.71 -1.80
CA GLU A 165 -0.52 0.07 -2.85
C GLU A 165 -1.33 -0.12 -4.14
N PHE A 166 -1.52 0.94 -4.91
CA PHE A 166 -2.13 0.85 -6.23
C PHE A 166 -1.14 1.31 -7.28
N VAL A 167 -0.95 0.50 -8.31
CA VAL A 167 0.12 0.66 -9.30
C VAL A 167 -0.45 0.72 -10.71
N GLN A 168 0.17 1.50 -11.58
CA GLN A 168 0.05 1.33 -13.02
C GLN A 168 1.45 1.31 -13.63
N ARG A 169 1.77 0.21 -14.34
CA ARG A 169 3.00 0.06 -15.11
C ARG A 169 2.82 0.60 -16.52
N ASP A 170 3.91 1.04 -17.13
CA ASP A 170 3.97 1.61 -18.48
C ASP A 170 2.94 2.76 -18.69
N PRO A 171 2.91 3.79 -17.82
CA PRO A 171 1.99 4.91 -17.98
C PRO A 171 2.28 5.67 -19.29
N SER A 172 1.23 6.06 -20.02
CA SER A 172 1.42 6.82 -21.26
C SER A 172 2.02 8.20 -21.01
N GLU A 173 2.80 8.74 -21.95
CA GLU A 173 3.35 10.10 -21.84
C GLU A 173 2.27 11.16 -21.59
N ALA A 174 1.11 11.01 -22.22
CA ALA A 174 -0.04 11.88 -22.00
C ALA A 174 -0.56 11.83 -20.55
N LEU A 175 -0.52 10.66 -19.92
CA LEU A 175 -0.87 10.49 -18.50
C LEU A 175 0.18 11.13 -17.59
N LEU A 176 1.47 10.89 -17.87
CA LEU A 176 2.58 11.49 -17.11
C LEU A 176 2.51 13.01 -17.15
N LYS A 177 2.25 13.60 -18.32
CA LYS A 177 2.08 15.06 -18.47
C LYS A 177 0.90 15.60 -17.66
N LYS A 178 -0.25 14.91 -17.67
CA LYS A 178 -1.40 15.30 -16.84
C LYS A 178 -1.06 15.29 -15.36
N LEU A 179 -0.32 14.27 -14.90
CA LEU A 179 0.09 14.19 -13.51
C LEU A 179 1.10 15.30 -13.16
N GLU A 180 2.05 15.62 -14.03
CA GLU A 180 2.99 16.73 -13.83
C GLU A 180 2.27 18.08 -13.71
N GLU A 181 1.22 18.30 -14.51
CA GLU A 181 0.37 19.50 -14.44
C GLU A 181 -0.45 19.57 -13.14
N HIS A 182 -0.92 18.44 -12.62
CA HIS A 182 -1.72 18.34 -11.39
C HIS A 182 -0.88 18.33 -10.09
N ASN A 183 0.34 17.79 -10.12
CA ASN A 183 1.20 17.52 -8.97
C ASN A 183 2.50 18.32 -8.97
N ARG A 184 2.49 19.57 -9.50
CA ARG A 184 3.70 20.42 -9.63
C ARG A 184 4.56 20.54 -8.37
N GLU A 185 3.97 20.40 -7.17
CA GLU A 185 4.71 20.45 -5.89
C GLU A 185 5.13 19.07 -5.35
N SER A 186 4.46 17.99 -5.76
CA SER A 186 4.67 16.62 -5.24
C SER A 186 5.54 15.74 -6.14
N TRP A 187 5.70 16.09 -7.42
CA TRP A 187 6.55 15.38 -8.40
C TRP A 187 8.05 15.51 -8.12
N PHE A 188 8.48 16.54 -7.38
CA PHE A 188 9.90 16.80 -7.09
C PHE A 188 10.45 16.05 -5.87
N ARG A 189 9.67 15.16 -5.25
CA ARG A 189 10.18 14.28 -4.21
C ARG A 189 10.61 12.97 -4.84
N ASP A 190 11.87 12.94 -5.28
CA ASP A 190 12.68 11.72 -5.31
C ASP A 190 12.29 10.86 -4.11
N LYS A 191 12.06 9.56 -4.36
CA LYS A 191 12.02 8.42 -3.42
C LYS A 191 10.67 7.71 -3.41
N THR A 192 10.57 6.64 -4.19
CA THR A 192 9.45 5.71 -4.11
C THR A 192 9.52 4.85 -2.86
N PHE A 193 10.57 4.03 -2.70
CA PHE A 193 10.70 3.18 -1.51
C PHE A 193 11.13 3.94 -0.25
N LEU A 194 12.20 4.74 -0.32
CA LEU A 194 12.70 5.48 0.86
C LEU A 194 11.77 6.64 1.25
N GLY A 195 10.94 7.13 0.33
CA GLY A 195 10.00 8.21 0.56
C GLY A 195 8.78 7.67 1.27
N LEU A 196 8.19 6.58 0.78
CA LEU A 196 7.16 5.85 1.53
C LEU A 196 7.67 5.47 2.92
N TYR A 197 8.87 4.88 3.02
CA TYR A 197 9.46 4.50 4.30
C TYR A 197 9.52 5.69 5.25
N GLY A 198 9.95 6.86 4.76
CA GLY A 198 9.99 8.10 5.54
C GLY A 198 8.62 8.65 5.91
N GLU A 199 7.63 8.61 5.02
CA GLU A 199 6.27 9.06 5.31
C GLU A 199 5.58 8.13 6.34
N LYS A 200 5.75 6.81 6.22
CA LYS A 200 5.27 5.84 7.22
C LYS A 200 5.96 6.00 8.57
N GLU A 201 7.27 6.25 8.57
CA GLU A 201 8.00 6.53 9.80
C GLU A 201 7.46 7.78 10.50
N LYS A 202 7.21 8.88 9.75
CA LYS A 202 6.60 10.10 10.31
C LYS A 202 5.19 9.87 10.84
N GLU A 203 4.37 9.11 10.10
CA GLU A 203 3.00 8.77 10.48
C GLU A 203 2.97 8.08 11.84
N TYR A 204 3.74 7.00 12.00
CA TYR A 204 3.82 6.25 13.26
C TYR A 204 4.44 7.07 14.39
N GLN A 205 5.50 7.84 14.12
CA GLN A 205 6.11 8.73 15.11
C GLN A 205 5.17 9.84 15.59
N SER A 206 4.26 10.31 14.72
CA SER A 206 3.25 11.31 15.10
C SER A 206 2.14 10.74 15.98
N GLY A 207 1.97 9.40 16.01
CA GLY A 207 0.85 8.73 16.65
C GLY A 207 -0.48 8.89 15.90
N ILE A 208 -0.48 9.51 14.71
CA ILE A 208 -1.66 9.75 13.88
C ILE A 208 -1.52 8.90 12.62
N VAL A 209 -2.12 7.71 12.63
CA VAL A 209 -2.17 6.84 11.44
C VAL A 209 -3.37 7.20 10.58
N ILE A 210 -3.17 7.44 9.28
CA ILE A 210 -4.24 7.76 8.34
C ILE A 210 -5.06 6.49 8.07
N PRO A 211 -6.36 6.45 8.39
CA PRO A 211 -7.21 5.29 8.12
C PRO A 211 -7.66 5.25 6.66
N PHE A 212 -7.93 4.07 6.12
CA PHE A 212 -8.41 3.86 4.75
C PHE A 212 -9.72 4.61 4.48
N LEU A 213 -10.68 4.51 5.40
CA LEU A 213 -11.85 5.39 5.49
C LEU A 213 -11.74 6.16 6.80
N ASP A 214 -12.02 7.47 6.79
CA ASP A 214 -12.01 8.22 8.05
C ASP A 214 -13.06 7.71 9.03
N HIS A 215 -12.79 7.91 10.33
CA HIS A 215 -13.59 7.28 11.38
C HIS A 215 -15.07 7.60 11.30
N LYS A 216 -15.42 8.84 10.92
CA LYS A 216 -16.82 9.26 10.79
C LYS A 216 -17.53 8.52 9.66
N LEU A 217 -16.85 8.24 8.55
CA LEU A 217 -17.42 7.43 7.46
C LEU A 217 -17.59 5.97 7.91
N SER A 218 -16.57 5.40 8.55
CA SER A 218 -16.61 4.03 9.07
C SER A 218 -17.76 3.85 10.07
N GLU A 219 -17.93 4.77 11.03
CA GLU A 219 -19.04 4.76 11.99
C GLU A 219 -20.40 4.80 11.32
N LYS A 220 -20.59 5.67 10.31
CA LYS A 220 -21.85 5.74 9.54
C LYS A 220 -22.18 4.45 8.83
N LEU A 221 -21.18 3.81 8.22
CA LEU A 221 -21.36 2.53 7.52
C LEU A 221 -21.64 1.40 8.51
N LEU A 222 -20.90 1.34 9.62
CA LEU A 222 -21.11 0.34 10.68
C LEU A 222 -22.48 0.49 11.36
N ALA A 223 -22.92 1.71 11.65
CA ALA A 223 -24.24 1.95 12.25
C ALA A 223 -25.37 1.43 11.34
N LYS A 224 -25.18 1.47 10.02
CA LYS A 224 -26.19 1.05 9.05
C LYS A 224 -26.11 -0.42 8.66
N TYR A 225 -24.90 -0.97 8.57
CA TYR A 225 -24.67 -2.29 7.99
C TYR A 225 -23.98 -3.29 8.93
N GLY A 226 -23.49 -2.85 10.10
CA GLY A 226 -22.71 -3.69 11.01
C GLY A 226 -23.49 -4.84 11.66
N SER A 227 -24.83 -4.77 11.67
CA SER A 227 -25.70 -5.86 12.13
C SER A 227 -26.18 -6.79 11.01
N LYS A 228 -25.92 -6.45 9.74
CA LYS A 228 -26.31 -7.29 8.60
C LYS A 228 -25.25 -8.36 8.34
N HIS A 229 -25.70 -9.55 7.96
CA HIS A 229 -24.79 -10.50 7.35
C HIS A 229 -24.42 -10.06 5.92
N VAL A 230 -23.20 -10.39 5.48
CA VAL A 230 -22.68 -9.95 4.16
C VAL A 230 -23.59 -10.41 3.02
N TRP A 231 -24.17 -11.61 3.10
CA TRP A 231 -25.09 -12.14 2.08
C TRP A 231 -26.48 -11.48 2.09
N GLU A 232 -26.80 -10.66 3.10
CA GLU A 232 -28.04 -9.88 3.18
C GLU A 232 -27.89 -8.47 2.61
N ILE A 233 -26.66 -8.07 2.26
CA ILE A 233 -26.40 -6.78 1.63
C ILE A 233 -26.90 -6.84 0.20
N SER A 234 -28.01 -6.16 -0.05
CA SER A 234 -28.67 -6.09 -1.37
C SER A 234 -28.01 -5.06 -2.28
N GLU A 235 -28.38 -5.07 -3.58
CA GLU A 235 -27.98 -4.02 -4.53
C GLU A 235 -28.45 -2.62 -4.10
N ASP A 236 -29.58 -2.52 -3.42
CA ASP A 236 -30.09 -1.23 -2.92
C ASP A 236 -29.31 -0.77 -1.68
N ASP A 237 -28.84 -1.69 -0.85
CA ASP A 237 -27.88 -1.38 0.21
C ASP A 237 -26.56 -0.85 -0.35
N LEU A 238 -26.04 -1.48 -1.41
CA LEU A 238 -24.82 -1.02 -2.07
C LEU A 238 -24.98 0.40 -2.66
N LYS A 239 -26.12 0.69 -3.31
CA LYS A 239 -26.43 2.05 -3.80
C LYS A 239 -26.52 3.05 -2.64
N ALA A 240 -27.15 2.67 -1.53
CA ALA A 240 -27.27 3.53 -0.36
C ALA A 240 -25.92 3.76 0.34
N ALA A 241 -25.06 2.74 0.45
CA ALA A 241 -23.70 2.86 0.96
C ALA A 241 -22.86 3.78 0.09
N LYS A 242 -22.91 3.59 -1.24
CA LYS A 242 -22.24 4.47 -2.21
C LYS A 242 -22.67 5.94 -2.04
N LYS A 243 -23.96 6.19 -1.84
CA LYS A 243 -24.48 7.54 -1.58
C LYS A 243 -23.88 8.15 -0.30
N ILE A 244 -23.83 7.38 0.79
CA ILE A 244 -23.21 7.82 2.06
C ILE A 244 -21.74 8.18 1.85
N MET A 245 -20.99 7.35 1.14
CA MET A 245 -19.57 7.57 0.83
C MET A 245 -19.36 8.87 0.04
N ILE A 246 -20.12 9.08 -1.04
CA ILE A 246 -20.02 10.27 -1.89
C ILE A 246 -20.41 11.54 -1.14
N GLU A 247 -21.50 11.51 -0.37
CA GLU A 247 -21.95 12.66 0.42
C GLU A 247 -20.91 13.04 1.48
N HIS A 248 -20.32 12.04 2.13
CA HIS A 248 -19.26 12.24 3.11
C HIS A 248 -18.01 12.87 2.46
N ALA A 249 -17.53 12.32 1.34
CA ALA A 249 -16.37 12.84 0.62
C ALA A 249 -16.57 14.31 0.20
N LYS A 250 -17.75 14.65 -0.32
CA LYS A 250 -18.11 16.04 -0.69
C LYS A 250 -18.08 16.97 0.52
N SER A 251 -18.64 16.54 1.65
CA SER A 251 -18.64 17.35 2.89
C SER A 251 -17.22 17.66 3.37
N LYS A 252 -16.31 16.67 3.31
CA LYS A 252 -14.91 16.80 3.68
C LYS A 252 -14.17 17.80 2.79
N GLN A 253 -14.38 17.74 1.47
CA GLN A 253 -13.77 18.66 0.52
C GLN A 253 -14.23 20.11 0.72
N MET A 254 -15.51 20.33 1.04
CA MET A 254 -16.01 21.67 1.35
C MET A 254 -15.39 22.25 2.62
N SER A 255 -15.28 21.43 3.68
CA SER A 255 -14.62 21.85 4.92
C SER A 255 -13.15 22.16 4.73
N ALA A 256 -12.44 21.40 3.89
CA ALA A 256 -11.02 21.65 3.60
C ALA A 256 -10.77 22.94 2.78
N LYS A 257 -11.76 23.42 2.02
CA LYS A 257 -11.68 24.67 1.24
C LYS A 257 -12.12 25.91 2.03
N ALA A 258 -12.74 25.72 3.20
CA ALA A 258 -13.23 26.79 4.05
C ALA A 258 -12.22 27.23 5.13
N VAL A 259 -11.07 26.55 5.18
CA VAL A 259 -9.89 26.84 6.02
C VAL A 259 -8.81 27.43 5.13
#